data_AF-A0A7S1J7D5-F1
#
_entry.id   AF-A0A7S1J7D5-F1
#
_cell.length_a   1.000
_cell.length_b   1.000
_cell.length_c   1.000
_cell.angle_alpha   90.00
_cell.angle_beta   90.00
_cell.angle_gamma   90.00
#
_symmetry.space_group_name_H-M   'P 1'
#
loop_
_entity.id
_entity.type
_entity.pdbx_description
1 polymer ?
#
loop_
_entity_poly.entity_id
_entity_poly.type
_entity_poly.pdbx_seq_one_letter_code
_entity_poly.pdbx_strand_id
1 'polypeptide(L)'
;PGGGYERLFPTVELVHRRLQAQFNHVPRRITQLHSLEHFHQTTNLIIDCYLATNKAATLWELHQYLCRSSEQLYGTAFEDFRKLGLGPLHRHPRVQQYFQTPSDLPQIPEITTCAIYEATLRLCRGKKRVKGSNEKEA
;
A
#
# COMPACT_ATOMS: atom_id res chain seq x y z
N PRO A 1 21.54 1.72 0.74
CA PRO A 1 20.48 1.03 -0.03
C PRO A 1 20.54 -0.50 0.23
N GLY A 2 19.57 -1.06 0.99
CA GLY A 2 19.39 -2.52 1.05
C GLY A 2 19.07 -3.18 2.40
N GLY A 3 19.13 -2.49 3.55
CA GLY A 3 19.12 -3.19 4.86
C GLY A 3 17.79 -3.33 5.61
N GLY A 4 16.65 -2.94 5.03
CA GLY A 4 15.38 -2.84 5.75
C GLY A 4 14.42 -4.04 5.59
N TYR A 5 14.41 -4.71 4.44
CA TYR A 5 13.36 -5.67 4.11
C TYR A 5 13.50 -7.00 4.83
N GLU A 6 14.73 -7.48 5.04
CA GLU A 6 14.99 -8.76 5.72
C GLU A 6 14.54 -8.78 7.18
N ARG A 7 14.36 -7.62 7.81
CA ARG A 7 13.90 -7.55 9.21
C ARG A 7 12.38 -7.60 9.36
N LEU A 8 11.62 -7.20 8.33
CA LEU A 8 10.17 -7.09 8.41
C LEU A 8 9.47 -8.40 8.06
N PHE A 9 10.04 -9.17 7.13
CA PHE A 9 9.55 -10.51 6.81
C PHE A 9 10.72 -11.50 6.71
N PRO A 10 10.66 -12.63 7.43
CA PRO A 10 11.64 -13.70 7.26
C PRO A 10 11.60 -14.16 5.80
N THR A 11 12.76 -14.24 5.15
CA THR A 11 12.91 -14.82 3.80
C THR A 11 12.29 -16.22 3.78
N VAL A 12 11.83 -16.67 2.61
CA VAL A 12 11.30 -18.04 2.44
C VAL A 12 12.26 -19.08 3.01
N GLU A 13 13.57 -18.91 2.78
CA GLU A 13 14.59 -19.76 3.39
C GLU A 13 14.55 -19.75 4.92
N LEU A 14 14.33 -18.60 5.54
CA LEU A 14 14.30 -18.47 7.00
C LEU A 14 13.02 -19.08 7.59
N VAL A 15 11.86 -18.89 6.93
CA VAL A 15 10.61 -19.56 7.31
C VAL A 15 10.75 -21.07 7.13
N HIS A 16 11.33 -21.50 6.02
CA HIS A 16 11.55 -22.90 5.72
C HIS A 16 12.50 -23.57 6.72
N ARG A 17 13.63 -22.94 7.06
CA ARG A 17 14.54 -23.41 8.12
C ARG A 17 13.83 -23.54 9.47
N ARG A 18 12.97 -22.58 9.83
CA ARG A 18 12.19 -22.64 11.07
C ARG A 18 11.18 -23.78 11.07
N LEU A 19 10.48 -23.97 9.95
CA LEU A 19 9.52 -25.07 9.78
C LEU A 19 10.22 -26.43 9.81
N GLN A 20 11.39 -26.57 9.18
CA GLN A 20 12.18 -27.80 9.24
C GLN A 20 12.73 -28.07 10.64
N ALA A 21 13.13 -27.03 11.39
CA ALA A 21 13.60 -27.17 12.76
C ALA A 21 12.48 -27.59 13.74
N GLN A 22 11.23 -27.19 13.48
CA GLN A 22 10.08 -27.60 14.29
C GLN A 22 9.44 -28.91 13.84
N PHE A 23 9.55 -29.26 12.56
CA PHE A 23 8.86 -30.41 11.97
C PHE A 23 9.82 -31.16 11.02
N ASN A 24 10.33 -32.31 11.49
CA ASN A 24 11.33 -33.13 10.79
C ASN A 24 10.86 -33.70 9.43
N HIS A 25 9.57 -33.59 9.10
CA HIS A 25 8.97 -34.17 7.88
C HIS A 25 8.56 -33.12 6.84
N VAL A 26 8.90 -31.85 7.04
CA VAL A 26 8.54 -30.79 6.09
C VAL A 26 9.35 -30.96 4.80
N PRO A 27 8.69 -31.09 3.63
CA PRO A 27 9.36 -31.21 2.35
C PRO A 27 10.33 -30.04 2.11
N ARG A 28 11.45 -30.31 1.42
CA ARG A 28 12.42 -29.26 1.03
C ARG A 28 11.78 -28.15 0.18
N ARG A 29 10.63 -28.41 -0.46
CA ARG A 29 9.92 -27.45 -1.30
C ARG A 29 8.44 -27.46 -0.95
N ILE A 30 7.95 -26.35 -0.40
CA ILE A 30 6.53 -26.14 -0.13
C ILE A 30 6.02 -25.22 -1.25
N THR A 31 5.24 -25.77 -2.18
CA THR A 31 4.76 -25.04 -3.37
C THR A 31 3.95 -23.81 -2.99
N GLN A 32 3.10 -23.90 -1.96
CA GLN A 32 2.31 -22.75 -1.49
C GLN A 32 3.18 -21.60 -0.98
N LEU A 33 4.33 -21.92 -0.38
CA LEU A 33 5.23 -20.93 0.21
C LEU A 33 6.00 -20.16 -0.87
N HIS A 34 6.36 -20.85 -1.96
CA HIS A 34 6.91 -20.19 -3.15
C HIS A 34 5.86 -19.33 -3.89
N SER A 35 4.61 -19.79 -4.00
CA SER A 35 3.54 -18.97 -4.58
C SER A 35 3.31 -17.69 -3.77
N LEU A 36 3.32 -17.80 -2.44
CA LEU A 36 3.18 -16.65 -1.55
C LEU A 36 4.35 -15.66 -1.70
N GLU A 37 5.58 -16.16 -1.81
CA GLU A 37 6.76 -15.33 -2.08
C GLU A 37 6.66 -14.61 -3.41
N HIS A 38 6.27 -15.32 -4.47
CA HIS A 38 6.07 -14.73 -5.79
C HIS A 38 5.02 -13.61 -5.74
N PHE A 39 3.88 -13.85 -5.08
CA PHE A 39 2.86 -12.81 -4.90
C PHE A 39 3.39 -11.61 -4.11
N HIS A 40 4.09 -11.84 -3.01
CA HIS A 40 4.67 -10.77 -2.19
C HIS A 40 5.69 -9.93 -2.98
N GLN A 41 6.61 -10.57 -3.71
CA GLN A 41 7.62 -9.89 -4.52
C GLN A 41 6.98 -9.09 -5.66
N THR A 42 6.00 -9.69 -6.34
CA THR A 42 5.24 -9.04 -7.42
C THR A 42 4.49 -7.81 -6.89
N THR A 43 3.76 -7.96 -5.78
CA THR A 43 3.04 -6.85 -5.16
C THR A 43 3.99 -5.71 -4.74
N ASN A 44 5.15 -6.02 -4.13
CA ASN A 44 6.15 -5.01 -3.80
C ASN A 44 6.62 -4.24 -5.03
N LEU A 45 6.99 -4.94 -6.10
CA LEU A 45 7.46 -4.33 -7.33
C LEU A 45 6.39 -3.41 -7.93
N ILE A 46 5.13 -3.85 -7.96
CA ILE A 46 4.03 -3.07 -8.52
C ILE A 46 3.74 -1.82 -7.69
N ILE A 47 3.77 -1.92 -6.36
CA ILE A 47 3.64 -0.74 -5.48
C ILE A 47 4.76 0.26 -5.79
N ASP A 48 5.99 -0.22 -5.94
CA ASP A 48 7.16 0.63 -6.22
C ASP A 48 7.04 1.32 -7.58
N CYS A 49 6.69 0.58 -8.62
CA CYS A 49 6.48 1.12 -9.96
C CYS A 49 5.33 2.12 -10.00
N TYR A 50 4.22 1.83 -9.32
CA TYR A 50 3.06 2.72 -9.26
C TYR A 50 3.43 4.04 -8.59
N LEU A 51 4.15 3.99 -7.47
CA LEU A 51 4.57 5.18 -6.74
C LEU A 51 5.68 5.96 -7.46
N ALA A 52 6.57 5.27 -8.18
CA ALA A 52 7.59 5.91 -8.99
C ALA A 52 7.00 6.68 -10.19
N THR A 53 5.87 6.23 -10.73
CA THR A 53 5.23 6.83 -11.92
C THR A 53 4.21 7.92 -11.57
N ASN A 54 3.65 7.91 -10.36
CA ASN A 54 2.62 8.86 -9.94
C ASN A 54 3.17 9.95 -9.00
N LYS A 55 3.01 11.23 -9.38
CA LYS A 55 3.45 12.39 -8.58
C LYS A 55 2.62 12.57 -7.29
N ALA A 56 1.35 12.19 -7.34
CA ALA A 56 0.44 12.14 -6.21
C ALA A 56 -0.40 10.88 -6.38
N ALA A 57 -0.56 10.14 -5.30
CA ALA A 57 -1.31 8.89 -5.29
C ALA A 57 -1.99 8.75 -3.94
N THR A 58 -3.23 8.28 -3.94
CA THR A 58 -3.88 7.84 -2.71
C THR A 58 -3.81 6.33 -2.55
N LEU A 59 -3.91 5.86 -1.31
CA LEU A 59 -3.96 4.44 -1.03
C LEU A 59 -5.18 3.77 -1.69
N TRP A 60 -6.26 4.52 -1.85
CA TRP A 60 -7.45 4.07 -2.58
C TRP A 60 -7.15 3.80 -4.05
N GLU A 61 -6.49 4.73 -4.74
CA GLU A 61 -6.15 4.58 -6.15
C GLU A 61 -5.16 3.42 -6.38
N LEU A 62 -4.20 3.24 -5.47
CA LEU A 62 -3.31 2.07 -5.48
C LEU A 62 -4.09 0.76 -5.30
N HIS A 63 -5.05 0.71 -4.36
CA HIS A 63 -5.90 -0.47 -4.17
C HIS A 63 -6.67 -0.79 -5.46
N GLN A 64 -7.33 0.20 -6.04
CA GLN A 64 -8.10 0.05 -7.27
C GLN A 64 -7.22 -0.41 -8.43
N TYR A 65 -6.01 0.12 -8.54
CA TYR A 65 -5.04 -0.30 -9.56
C TYR A 65 -4.66 -1.77 -9.39
N LEU A 66 -4.30 -2.19 -8.17
CA LEU A 66 -3.95 -3.59 -7.89
C LEU A 66 -5.11 -4.56 -8.18
N CYS A 67 -6.35 -4.19 -7.83
CA CYS A 67 -7.53 -5.01 -8.13
C CYS A 67 -7.84 -5.05 -9.64
N ARG A 68 -7.72 -3.94 -10.37
CA ARG A 68 -7.97 -3.92 -11.83
C ARG A 68 -6.93 -4.68 -12.63
N SER A 69 -5.66 -4.61 -12.20
CA SER A 69 -4.57 -5.33 -12.84
C SER A 69 -4.41 -6.76 -12.33
N SER A 70 -5.29 -7.22 -11.44
CA SER A 70 -5.16 -8.48 -10.72
C SER A 70 -5.03 -9.70 -11.62
N GLU A 71 -5.92 -9.82 -12.61
CA GLU A 71 -5.93 -10.94 -13.55
C GLU A 71 -4.63 -11.02 -14.34
N GLN A 72 -4.12 -9.88 -14.82
CA GLN A 72 -2.88 -9.83 -15.57
C GLN A 72 -1.64 -10.09 -14.69
N LEU A 73 -1.64 -9.60 -13.46
CA LEU A 73 -0.50 -9.68 -12.55
C LEU A 73 -0.39 -11.03 -11.84
N TYR A 74 -1.53 -11.64 -11.50
CA TYR A 74 -1.60 -12.81 -10.61
C TYR A 74 -2.33 -14.00 -11.25
N GLY A 75 -2.83 -13.86 -12.49
CA GLY A 75 -3.59 -14.91 -13.18
C GLY A 75 -5.00 -15.14 -12.62
N THR A 76 -5.46 -14.27 -11.73
CA THR A 76 -6.78 -14.36 -11.10
C THR A 76 -7.36 -12.98 -10.85
N ALA A 77 -8.61 -12.79 -11.24
CA ALA A 77 -9.33 -11.54 -11.02
C ALA A 77 -9.82 -11.45 -9.58
N PHE A 78 -9.53 -10.34 -8.90
CA PHE A 78 -10.09 -10.05 -7.58
C PHE A 78 -10.56 -8.61 -7.46
N GLU A 79 -11.70 -8.45 -6.80
CA GLU A 79 -12.30 -7.15 -6.45
C GLU A 79 -11.70 -6.55 -5.18
N ASP A 80 -11.02 -7.37 -4.37
CA ASP A 80 -10.47 -6.98 -3.08
C ASP A 80 -9.08 -7.59 -2.89
N PHE A 81 -8.11 -6.75 -2.56
CA PHE A 81 -6.74 -7.13 -2.25
C PHE A 81 -6.63 -8.23 -1.18
N ARG A 82 -7.57 -8.30 -0.23
CA ARG A 82 -7.59 -9.36 0.81
C ARG A 82 -7.63 -10.77 0.22
N LYS A 83 -8.15 -10.94 -1.00
CA LYS A 83 -8.21 -12.23 -1.71
C LYS A 83 -6.81 -12.77 -2.08
N LEU A 84 -5.77 -11.93 -2.11
CA LEU A 84 -4.38 -12.36 -2.34
C LEU A 84 -3.76 -13.12 -1.15
N GLY A 85 -4.39 -13.13 0.03
CA GLY A 85 -3.83 -13.77 1.22
C GLY A 85 -2.63 -13.03 1.83
N LEU A 86 -2.33 -11.82 1.36
CA LEU A 86 -1.27 -10.95 1.89
C LEU A 86 -1.75 -10.04 3.04
N GLY A 87 -2.96 -10.29 3.55
CA GLY A 87 -3.63 -9.40 4.50
C GLY A 87 -4.22 -8.16 3.81
N PRO A 88 -4.72 -7.18 4.59
CA PRO A 88 -5.27 -5.97 4.02
C PRO A 88 -4.17 -5.02 3.55
N LEU A 89 -4.38 -4.35 2.42
CA LEU A 89 -3.36 -3.52 1.76
C LEU A 89 -2.76 -2.44 2.66
N HIS A 90 -3.54 -1.81 3.54
CA HIS A 90 -3.07 -0.76 4.45
C HIS A 90 -2.08 -1.26 5.52
N ARG A 91 -2.01 -2.57 5.76
CA ARG A 91 -1.02 -3.23 6.63
C ARG A 91 0.15 -3.81 5.85
N HIS A 92 0.15 -3.69 4.53
CA HIS A 92 1.25 -4.17 3.72
C HIS A 92 2.50 -3.33 4.03
N PRO A 93 3.67 -3.94 4.31
CA PRO A 93 4.84 -3.20 4.80
C PRO A 93 5.29 -2.11 3.85
N ARG A 94 5.26 -2.41 2.55
CA ARG A 94 5.60 -1.43 1.51
C ARG A 94 4.65 -0.23 1.52
N VAL A 95 3.36 -0.48 1.72
CA VAL A 95 2.35 0.57 1.84
C VAL A 95 2.59 1.40 3.10
N GLN A 96 2.83 0.76 4.24
CA GLN A 96 3.13 1.47 5.49
C GLN A 96 4.37 2.36 5.37
N GLN A 97 5.39 1.90 4.65
CA GLN A 97 6.60 2.68 4.40
C GLN A 97 6.33 3.96 3.58
N TYR A 98 5.49 3.88 2.53
CA TYR A 98 5.24 5.01 1.64
C TYR A 98 4.12 5.93 2.13
N PHE A 99 3.02 5.37 2.61
CA PHE A 99 1.81 6.10 2.99
C PHE A 99 1.74 6.41 4.48
N GLN A 100 2.63 5.85 5.30
CA GLN A 100 2.66 6.04 6.76
C GLN A 100 1.28 5.79 7.39
N THR A 101 0.61 4.72 6.95
CA THR A 101 -0.76 4.40 7.37
C THR A 101 -0.83 4.12 8.87
N PRO A 102 -1.82 4.69 9.59
CA PRO A 102 -2.06 4.36 10.98
C PRO A 102 -2.31 2.86 11.15
N SER A 103 -1.74 2.26 12.20
CA SER A 103 -1.89 0.82 12.48
C SER A 103 -3.32 0.41 12.83
N ASP A 104 -4.10 1.36 13.35
CA ASP A 104 -5.50 1.23 13.78
C ASP A 104 -6.50 1.59 12.67
N LEU A 105 -6.04 1.92 11.47
CA LEU A 105 -6.91 2.24 10.35
C LEU A 105 -7.80 1.02 10.01
N PRO A 106 -9.13 1.11 10.12
CA PRO A 106 -10.01 -0.05 9.93
C PRO A 106 -10.13 -0.46 8.46
N GLN A 107 -10.19 0.54 7.56
CA GLN A 107 -10.35 0.35 6.12
C GLN A 107 -9.69 1.48 5.34
N ILE A 108 -9.44 1.23 4.05
CA ILE A 108 -8.88 2.25 3.17
C ILE A 108 -9.98 3.28 2.88
N PRO A 109 -9.76 4.57 3.17
CA PRO A 109 -10.74 5.60 2.87
C PRO A 109 -10.81 5.84 1.35
N GLU A 110 -12.03 6.01 0.82
CA GLU A 110 -12.29 6.25 -0.61
C GLU A 110 -11.97 7.69 -1.02
N ILE A 111 -10.73 8.11 -0.83
CA ILE A 111 -10.25 9.45 -1.17
C ILE A 111 -9.40 9.34 -2.44
N THR A 112 -9.76 10.09 -3.47
CA THR A 112 -8.99 10.19 -4.72
C THR A 112 -8.05 11.38 -4.69
N THR A 113 -7.03 11.34 -5.54
CA THR A 113 -6.11 12.46 -5.73
C THR A 113 -6.86 13.71 -6.22
N CYS A 114 -7.88 13.54 -7.08
CA CYS A 114 -8.76 14.63 -7.50
C CYS A 114 -9.50 15.28 -6.33
N ALA A 115 -10.06 14.49 -5.40
CA ALA A 115 -10.75 15.02 -4.23
C ALA A 115 -9.82 15.85 -3.34
N ILE A 116 -8.56 15.43 -3.18
CA ILE A 116 -7.53 16.18 -2.44
C ILE A 116 -7.23 17.52 -3.13
N TYR A 117 -7.06 17.52 -4.46
CA TYR A 117 -6.82 18.76 -5.20
C TYR A 117 -8.00 19.72 -5.13
N GLU A 118 -9.23 19.22 -5.27
CA GLU A 118 -10.43 20.05 -5.13
C GLU A 118 -10.54 20.69 -3.74
N ALA A 119 -10.33 19.89 -2.68
CA ALA A 119 -10.33 20.39 -1.31
C ALA A 119 -9.26 21.47 -1.10
N THR A 120 -8.05 21.23 -1.62
CA THR A 120 -6.93 22.18 -1.55
C THR A 120 -7.25 23.48 -2.28
N LEU A 121 -7.83 23.40 -3.49
CA LEU A 121 -8.25 24.57 -4.25
C LEU A 121 -9.34 25.39 -3.52
N ARG A 122 -10.31 24.71 -2.90
CA ARG A 122 -11.35 25.38 -2.08
C ARG A 122 -10.74 26.14 -0.91
N LEU A 123 -9.79 25.54 -0.19
CA LEU A 123 -9.09 26.18 0.93
C LEU A 123 -8.27 27.39 0.48
N CYS A 124 -7.55 27.28 -0.65
CA CYS A 124 -6.77 28.39 -1.20
C CYS A 124 -7.66 29.56 -1.66
N ARG A 125 -8.84 29.27 -2.22
CA ARG A 125 -9.82 30.31 -2.61
C ARG A 125 -10.48 30.99 -1.41
N GLY A 126 -10.76 30.23 -0.34
CA GLY A 126 -11.34 30.76 0.90
C GLY A 126 -10.44 31.73 1.67
N LYS A 127 -9.11 31.69 1.47
CA LYS A 127 -8.16 32.62 2.10
C LYS A 127 -8.06 34.00 1.43
N LYS A 128 -8.72 34.24 0.28
CA LYS A 128 -8.83 35.59 -0.32
C LYS A 128 -9.96 36.40 0.30
N ARG A 129 -9.88 36.77 1.58
CA ARG A 129 -10.62 37.91 2.18
C ARG A 129 -10.18 38.22 3.62
N VAL A 130 -9.09 38.97 3.76
CA VAL A 130 -8.99 40.02 4.79
C VAL A 130 -8.44 41.25 4.06
N LYS A 131 -9.33 42.00 3.42
CA LYS A 131 -9.02 43.34 2.91
C LYS A 131 -9.33 44.27 4.08
N GLY A 132 -8.29 44.86 4.67
CA GLY A 132 -8.45 45.94 5.64
C GLY A 132 -9.32 47.05 5.05
N SER A 133 -10.41 47.35 5.73
CA SER A 133 -11.32 48.49 5.57
C SER A 133 -12.19 48.45 6.84
N ASN A 134 -12.28 49.41 7.73
CA ASN A 134 -11.84 50.81 7.76
C ASN A 134 -11.61 51.18 9.23
N GLU A 135 -10.49 51.86 9.49
CA GLU A 135 -10.35 52.72 10.68
C GLU A 135 -10.97 54.08 10.28
N LYS A 136 -12.25 54.26 10.60
CA LYS A 136 -12.93 55.57 10.68
C LYS A 136 -14.13 55.47 11.62
N GLU A 137 -13.90 55.84 12.87
CA GLU A 137 -14.82 56.35 13.89
C GLU A 137 -13.87 56.74 15.05
N ALA A 138 -13.69 57.98 15.48
CA ALA A 138 -14.49 59.19 15.41
C ALA A 138 -13.58 60.43 15.40
#